data_AF-A0A926Q4L7-F1
#
_entry.id   AF-A0A926Q4L7-F1
#
_cell.length_a   1.000
_cell.length_b   1.000
_cell.length_c   1.000
_cell.angle_alpha   90.00
_cell.angle_beta   90.00
_cell.angle_gamma   90.00
#
_symmetry.space_group_name_H-M   'P 1'
#
loop_
_entity.id
_entity.type
_entity.pdbx_description
1 polymer ?
#
loop_
_entity_poly.entity_id
_entity_poly.type
_entity_poly.pdbx_seq_one_letter_code
_entity_poly.pdbx_strand_id
1 'polypeptide(L)'
;MTDEQPESDFESQRRFEELRDQVAANRIDLDALQSRADKANHRADASEHRADDDRRRVDKLEARIDVDEAMIAELQADGVLSREHAAQMEEALRSSRRIGAAIGIVMANDKVREQAAFEILSKASQHTNRKLRLLADELVETGDVNCLSPAARLARRHAPNESEETSDDLQEG
;
A
#
# COMPACT_ATOMS: atom_id res chain seq x y z
N MET A 1 31.01 -4.77 -75.54
CA MET A 1 29.93 -5.60 -74.98
C MET A 1 30.62 -6.53 -74.00
N THR A 2 30.90 -6.01 -72.83
CA THR A 2 31.75 -6.65 -71.81
C THR A 2 31.07 -6.43 -70.47
N ASP A 3 30.69 -7.55 -69.89
CA ASP A 3 30.45 -7.81 -68.47
C ASP A 3 30.97 -6.74 -67.51
N GLU A 4 30.08 -5.90 -66.99
CA GLU A 4 30.27 -5.14 -65.73
C GLU A 4 29.25 -5.57 -64.65
N GLN A 5 28.46 -6.62 -64.90
CA GLN A 5 27.36 -6.99 -64.03
C GLN A 5 27.66 -7.92 -62.82
N PRO A 6 28.86 -8.52 -62.61
CA PRO A 6 29.00 -9.41 -61.45
C PRO A 6 29.05 -8.66 -60.11
N GLU A 7 29.74 -7.51 -60.00
CA GLU A 7 29.98 -6.86 -58.70
C GLU A 7 28.70 -6.28 -58.04
N SER A 8 27.81 -5.69 -58.84
CA SER A 8 26.50 -5.17 -58.41
C SER A 8 25.61 -6.24 -57.78
N ASP A 9 25.60 -7.43 -58.38
CA ASP A 9 24.79 -8.55 -57.92
C ASP A 9 25.35 -9.14 -56.61
N PHE A 10 26.68 -9.16 -56.45
CA PHE A 10 27.32 -9.56 -55.20
C PHE A 10 27.07 -8.58 -54.05
N GLU A 11 27.09 -7.27 -54.29
CA GLU A 11 26.74 -6.27 -53.27
C GLU A 11 25.27 -6.36 -52.85
N SER A 12 24.37 -6.55 -53.83
CA SER A 12 22.95 -6.74 -53.59
C SER A 12 22.68 -8.03 -52.80
N GLN A 13 23.37 -9.13 -53.12
CA GLN A 13 23.31 -10.39 -52.38
C GLN A 13 23.83 -10.24 -50.96
N ARG A 14 24.98 -9.56 -50.76
CA ARG A 14 25.51 -9.29 -49.41
C ARG A 14 24.54 -8.47 -48.55
N ARG A 15 23.99 -7.39 -49.12
CA ARG A 15 23.03 -6.53 -48.40
C ARG A 15 21.74 -7.28 -48.05
N PHE A 16 21.31 -8.20 -48.93
CA PHE A 16 20.15 -9.06 -48.67
C PHE A 16 20.44 -10.07 -47.55
N GLU A 17 21.64 -10.66 -47.52
CA GLU A 17 22.06 -11.59 -46.47
C GLU A 17 22.18 -10.88 -45.11
N GLU A 18 22.75 -9.67 -45.08
CA GLU A 18 22.81 -8.83 -43.88
C GLU A 18 21.42 -8.47 -43.35
N LEU A 19 20.48 -8.09 -44.22
CA LEU A 19 19.09 -7.87 -43.83
C LEU A 19 18.42 -9.15 -43.32
N ARG A 20 18.70 -10.29 -43.93
CA ARG A 20 18.17 -11.59 -43.50
C ARG A 20 18.66 -11.95 -42.10
N ASP A 21 19.94 -11.71 -41.82
CA ASP A 21 20.54 -11.94 -40.51
C ASP A 21 19.99 -10.96 -39.47
N GLN A 22 19.81 -9.69 -39.84
CA GLN A 22 19.21 -8.69 -38.98
C GLN A 22 17.75 -9.01 -38.65
N VAL A 23 16.97 -9.48 -39.63
CA VAL A 23 15.58 -9.94 -39.42
C VAL A 23 15.55 -11.19 -38.54
N ALA A 24 16.49 -12.12 -38.70
CA ALA A 24 16.61 -13.30 -37.85
C ALA A 24 16.93 -12.92 -36.39
N ALA A 25 17.86 -11.98 -36.18
CA ALA A 25 18.18 -11.45 -34.86
C ALA A 25 16.98 -10.74 -34.22
N ASN A 26 16.31 -9.86 -34.97
CA ASN A 26 15.10 -9.18 -34.49
C ASN A 26 13.99 -10.17 -34.11
N ARG A 27 13.86 -11.28 -34.83
CA ARG A 27 12.88 -12.33 -34.51
C ARG A 27 13.20 -13.02 -33.18
N ILE A 28 14.48 -13.31 -32.94
CA ILE A 28 14.93 -13.86 -31.65
C ILE A 28 14.64 -12.89 -30.51
N ASP A 29 14.89 -11.59 -30.71
CA ASP A 29 14.61 -10.56 -29.72
C ASP A 29 13.11 -10.43 -29.44
N LEU A 30 12.28 -10.47 -30.48
CA LEU A 30 10.81 -10.45 -30.33
C LEU A 30 10.30 -11.67 -29.57
N ASP A 31 10.81 -12.87 -29.84
CA ASP A 31 10.45 -14.10 -29.13
C ASP A 31 10.87 -14.02 -27.64
N ALA A 32 12.03 -13.41 -27.36
CA ALA A 32 12.51 -13.18 -26.00
C ALA A 32 11.67 -12.13 -25.25
N LEU A 33 11.28 -11.05 -25.93
CA LEU A 33 10.39 -10.02 -25.39
C LEU A 33 8.99 -10.59 -25.11
N GLN A 34 8.43 -11.38 -26.04
CA GLN A 34 7.16 -12.08 -25.83
C GLN A 34 7.23 -13.01 -24.63
N SER A 35 8.27 -13.85 -24.54
CA SER A 35 8.48 -14.74 -23.40
C SER A 35 8.59 -14.00 -22.06
N ARG A 36 9.16 -12.79 -22.06
CA ARG A 36 9.26 -11.93 -20.87
C ARG A 36 7.92 -11.30 -20.52
N ALA A 37 7.16 -10.86 -21.51
CA ALA A 37 5.81 -10.31 -21.34
C ALA A 37 4.87 -11.38 -20.78
N ASP A 38 4.91 -12.61 -21.30
CA ASP A 38 4.09 -13.72 -20.79
C ASP A 38 4.39 -14.00 -19.33
N LYS A 39 5.68 -14.05 -18.94
CA LYS A 39 6.09 -14.20 -17.55
C LYS A 39 5.65 -13.03 -16.66
N ALA A 40 5.62 -11.81 -17.20
CA ALA A 40 5.13 -10.64 -16.48
C ALA A 40 3.61 -10.69 -16.28
N ASN A 41 2.86 -11.07 -17.32
CA ASN A 41 1.41 -11.27 -17.28
C ASN A 41 1.04 -12.35 -16.27
N HIS A 42 1.71 -13.51 -16.27
CA HIS A 42 1.44 -14.57 -15.30
C HIS A 42 1.69 -14.12 -13.84
N ARG A 43 2.68 -13.23 -13.62
CA ARG A 43 2.91 -12.64 -12.29
C ARG A 43 1.83 -11.63 -11.92
N ALA A 44 1.34 -10.86 -12.89
CA ALA A 44 0.24 -9.93 -12.71
C ALA A 44 -1.05 -10.67 -12.33
N ASP A 45 -1.41 -11.72 -13.08
CA ASP A 45 -2.59 -12.55 -12.82
C ASP A 45 -2.54 -13.18 -11.41
N ALA A 46 -1.38 -13.71 -11.01
CA ALA A 46 -1.17 -14.27 -9.69
C ALA A 46 -1.19 -13.22 -8.57
N SER A 47 -0.90 -11.95 -8.88
CA SER A 47 -1.03 -10.84 -7.94
C SER A 47 -2.48 -10.35 -7.84
N GLU A 48 -3.24 -10.40 -8.94
CA GLU A 48 -4.64 -10.01 -9.02
C GLU A 48 -5.55 -10.97 -8.27
N HIS A 49 -5.39 -12.28 -8.46
CA HIS A 49 -6.18 -13.30 -7.76
C HIS A 49 -6.06 -13.19 -6.22
N ARG A 50 -4.89 -12.76 -5.73
CA ARG A 50 -4.65 -12.58 -4.29
C ARG A 50 -5.24 -11.27 -3.77
N ALA A 51 -5.17 -10.20 -4.57
CA ALA A 51 -5.83 -8.95 -4.24
C ALA A 51 -7.36 -9.11 -4.16
N ASP A 52 -7.94 -9.96 -5.00
CA ASP A 52 -9.36 -10.31 -4.93
C ASP A 52 -9.70 -11.17 -3.71
N ASP A 53 -8.83 -12.09 -3.31
CA ASP A 53 -9.01 -12.85 -2.06
C ASP A 53 -8.93 -11.94 -0.83
N ASP A 54 -8.03 -10.95 -0.82
CA ASP A 54 -7.92 -9.96 0.25
C ASP A 54 -9.15 -9.04 0.29
N ARG A 55 -9.64 -8.56 -0.87
CA ARG A 55 -10.91 -7.80 -0.96
C ARG A 55 -12.09 -8.61 -0.42
N ARG A 56 -12.23 -9.88 -0.83
CA ARG A 56 -13.30 -10.76 -0.33
C ARG A 56 -13.24 -10.99 1.18
N ARG A 57 -12.05 -10.99 1.77
CA ARG A 57 -11.88 -11.10 3.23
C ARG A 57 -12.31 -9.82 3.94
N VAL A 58 -11.94 -8.67 3.39
CA VAL A 58 -12.36 -7.35 3.90
C VAL A 58 -13.88 -7.22 3.81
N ASP A 59 -14.49 -7.51 2.65
CA ASP A 59 -15.95 -7.48 2.47
C ASP A 59 -16.67 -8.41 3.45
N LYS A 60 -16.09 -9.60 3.72
CA LYS A 60 -16.64 -10.57 4.68
C LYS A 60 -16.47 -10.12 6.14
N LEU A 61 -15.42 -9.37 6.45
CA LEU A 61 -15.20 -8.77 7.77
C LEU A 61 -16.19 -7.60 7.96
N GLU A 62 -16.34 -6.73 6.97
CA GLU A 62 -17.28 -5.61 6.97
C GLU A 62 -18.72 -6.09 7.16
N ALA A 63 -19.15 -7.09 6.40
CA ALA A 63 -20.49 -7.67 6.53
C ALA A 63 -20.78 -8.30 7.91
N ARG A 64 -19.75 -8.73 8.64
CA ARG A 64 -19.91 -9.22 10.03
C ARG A 64 -19.95 -8.08 11.04
N ILE A 65 -19.18 -7.02 10.81
CA ILE A 65 -19.07 -5.87 11.72
C ILE A 65 -20.37 -5.04 11.75
N ASP A 66 -21.02 -4.86 10.61
CA ASP A 66 -22.31 -4.15 10.55
C ASP A 66 -23.42 -4.91 11.31
N VAL A 67 -23.37 -6.23 11.24
CA VAL A 67 -24.28 -7.11 11.99
C VAL A 67 -24.00 -7.03 13.50
N ASP A 68 -22.74 -6.93 13.90
CA ASP A 68 -22.35 -6.84 15.32
C ASP A 68 -22.80 -5.50 15.96
N GLU A 69 -22.73 -4.37 15.24
CA GLU A 69 -23.17 -3.06 15.76
C GLU A 69 -24.69 -3.00 15.97
N ALA A 70 -25.47 -3.51 14.99
CA ALA A 70 -26.91 -3.63 15.12
C ALA A 70 -27.32 -4.61 16.24
N MET A 71 -26.61 -5.73 16.38
CA MET A 71 -26.88 -6.74 17.40
C MET A 71 -26.57 -6.23 18.81
N ILE A 72 -25.49 -5.46 19.00
CA ILE A 72 -25.17 -4.85 20.30
C ILE A 72 -26.27 -3.85 20.69
N ALA A 73 -26.76 -3.02 19.76
CA ALA A 73 -27.82 -2.07 20.02
C ALA A 73 -29.14 -2.75 20.41
N GLU A 74 -29.52 -3.83 19.70
CA GLU A 74 -30.72 -4.63 19.99
C GLU A 74 -30.61 -5.29 21.39
N LEU A 75 -29.48 -5.94 21.69
CA LEU A 75 -29.26 -6.61 22.98
C LEU A 75 -29.17 -5.63 24.16
N GLN A 76 -28.70 -4.40 23.93
CA GLN A 76 -28.78 -3.31 24.91
C GLN A 76 -30.24 -2.90 25.16
N ALA A 77 -31.05 -2.77 24.09
CA ALA A 77 -32.46 -2.39 24.18
C ALA A 77 -33.28 -3.45 24.92
N ASP A 78 -32.99 -4.73 24.70
CA ASP A 78 -33.60 -5.87 25.39
C ASP A 78 -33.11 -6.05 26.83
N GLY A 79 -32.11 -5.29 27.27
CA GLY A 79 -31.52 -5.38 28.61
C GLY A 79 -30.71 -6.65 28.86
N VAL A 80 -30.50 -7.47 27.83
CA VAL A 80 -29.67 -8.68 27.87
C VAL A 80 -28.19 -8.33 28.05
N LEU A 81 -27.79 -7.17 27.53
CA LEU A 81 -26.42 -6.66 27.62
C LEU A 81 -26.38 -5.41 28.49
N SER A 82 -25.53 -5.40 29.53
CA SER A 82 -25.37 -4.19 30.34
C SER A 82 -24.72 -3.07 29.53
N ARG A 83 -25.10 -1.81 29.80
CA ARG A 83 -24.53 -0.63 29.12
C ARG A 83 -23.00 -0.59 29.17
N GLU A 84 -22.41 -1.06 30.27
CA GLU A 84 -20.96 -1.11 30.45
C GLU A 84 -20.29 -2.14 29.53
N HIS A 85 -20.83 -3.37 29.45
CA HIS A 85 -20.31 -4.39 28.53
C HIS A 85 -20.47 -3.98 27.06
N ALA A 86 -21.58 -3.31 26.77
CA ALA A 86 -21.85 -2.84 25.44
C ALA A 86 -20.89 -1.72 25.01
N ALA A 87 -20.61 -0.76 25.90
CA ALA A 87 -19.58 0.26 25.68
C ALA A 87 -18.18 -0.33 25.49
N GLN A 88 -17.83 -1.39 26.24
CA GLN A 88 -16.55 -2.07 26.06
C GLN A 88 -16.44 -2.76 24.68
N MET A 89 -17.51 -3.38 24.21
CA MET A 89 -17.54 -4.00 22.88
C MET A 89 -17.50 -2.96 21.76
N GLU A 90 -18.26 -1.87 21.88
CA GLU A 90 -18.20 -0.74 20.93
C GLU A 90 -16.78 -0.19 20.81
N GLU A 91 -16.09 -0.01 21.94
CA GLU A 91 -14.72 0.48 21.98
C GLU A 91 -13.72 -0.53 21.36
N ALA A 92 -13.94 -1.84 21.57
CA ALA A 92 -13.15 -2.89 20.94
C ALA A 92 -13.35 -2.91 19.40
N LEU A 93 -14.59 -2.75 18.93
CA LEU A 93 -14.91 -2.67 17.50
C LEU A 93 -14.32 -1.42 16.86
N ARG A 94 -14.44 -0.26 17.51
CA ARG A 94 -13.82 1.00 17.07
C ARG A 94 -12.31 0.85 16.94
N SER A 95 -11.66 0.24 17.93
CA SER A 95 -10.24 -0.07 17.89
C SER A 95 -9.88 -0.94 16.69
N SER A 96 -10.66 -2.00 16.44
CA SER A 96 -10.41 -2.92 15.32
C SER A 96 -10.51 -2.20 13.98
N ARG A 97 -11.52 -1.35 13.78
CA ARG A 97 -11.70 -0.52 12.57
C ARG A 97 -10.51 0.40 12.31
N ARG A 98 -10.06 1.13 13.35
CA ARG A 98 -8.91 2.04 13.25
C ARG A 98 -7.62 1.29 12.90
N ILE A 99 -7.40 0.11 13.48
CA ILE A 99 -6.24 -0.74 13.15
C ILE A 99 -6.31 -1.22 11.69
N GLY A 100 -7.47 -1.64 11.20
CA GLY A 100 -7.66 -2.04 9.80
C GLY A 100 -7.36 -0.89 8.82
N ALA A 101 -7.88 0.31 9.09
CA ALA A 101 -7.62 1.49 8.27
C ALA A 101 -6.12 1.87 8.27
N ALA A 102 -5.47 1.80 9.44
CA ALA A 102 -4.03 2.02 9.56
C ALA A 102 -3.21 1.02 8.74
N ILE A 103 -3.58 -0.27 8.74
CA ILE A 103 -2.96 -1.30 7.89
C ILE A 103 -3.08 -0.91 6.41
N GLY A 104 -4.27 -0.47 5.99
CA GLY A 104 -4.51 0.02 4.62
C GLY A 104 -3.62 1.19 4.22
N ILE A 105 -3.44 2.17 5.11
CA ILE A 105 -2.54 3.32 4.89
C ILE A 105 -1.10 2.87 4.68
N VAL A 106 -0.59 1.95 5.52
CA VAL A 106 0.77 1.40 5.39
C VAL A 106 0.94 0.62 4.07
N MET A 107 -0.04 -0.23 3.72
CA MET A 107 -0.02 -0.96 2.46
C MET A 107 0.04 -0.03 1.25
N ALA A 108 -0.76 1.04 1.26
CA ALA A 108 -0.81 2.01 0.17
C ALA A 108 0.50 2.78 0.02
N ASN A 109 1.16 3.13 1.13
CA ASN A 109 2.40 3.90 1.11
C ASN A 109 3.61 3.03 0.74
N ASP A 110 3.80 1.91 1.44
CA ASP A 110 5.03 1.11 1.35
C ASP A 110 4.93 -0.02 0.31
N LYS A 111 3.76 -0.17 -0.34
CA LYS A 111 3.48 -1.22 -1.35
C LYS A 111 3.73 -2.62 -0.81
N VAL A 112 3.39 -2.83 0.45
CA VAL A 112 3.49 -4.11 1.16
C VAL A 112 2.13 -4.80 1.26
N ARG A 113 2.15 -6.11 1.57
CA ARG A 113 0.93 -6.89 1.82
C ARG A 113 0.45 -6.72 3.26
N GLU A 114 -0.82 -7.04 3.52
CA GLU A 114 -1.49 -6.88 4.81
C GLU A 114 -0.67 -7.42 6.00
N GLN A 115 -0.22 -8.68 5.90
CA GLN A 115 0.58 -9.30 6.97
C GLN A 115 1.86 -8.52 7.29
N ALA A 116 2.54 -8.02 6.26
CA ALA A 116 3.75 -7.23 6.43
C ALA A 116 3.45 -5.83 6.99
N ALA A 117 2.35 -5.20 6.57
CA ALA A 117 1.89 -3.94 7.15
C ALA A 117 1.54 -4.07 8.64
N PHE A 118 0.85 -5.16 9.02
CA PHE A 118 0.56 -5.45 10.42
C PHE A 118 1.85 -5.66 11.23
N GLU A 119 2.83 -6.38 10.69
CA GLU A 119 4.13 -6.54 11.35
C GLU A 119 4.87 -5.20 11.51
N ILE A 120 4.80 -4.31 10.53
CA ILE A 120 5.39 -2.96 10.62
C ILE A 120 4.74 -2.18 11.76
N LEU A 121 3.41 -2.16 11.84
CA LEU A 121 2.66 -1.51 12.92
C LEU A 121 2.97 -2.12 14.29
N SER A 122 3.04 -3.45 14.38
CA SER A 122 3.36 -4.16 15.63
C SER A 122 4.78 -3.88 16.10
N LYS A 123 5.76 -3.88 15.19
CA LYS A 123 7.15 -3.50 15.51
C LYS A 123 7.22 -2.04 15.95
N ALA A 124 6.55 -1.13 15.26
CA ALA A 124 6.49 0.28 15.66
C ALA A 124 5.87 0.45 17.05
N SER A 125 4.79 -0.29 17.37
CA SER A 125 4.16 -0.32 18.70
C SER A 125 5.12 -0.76 19.79
N GLN A 126 5.87 -1.84 19.57
CA GLN A 126 6.86 -2.35 20.50
C GLN A 126 8.03 -1.38 20.70
N HIS A 127 8.58 -0.83 19.61
CA HIS A 127 9.69 0.12 19.67
C HIS A 127 9.31 1.46 20.29
N THR A 128 8.04 1.87 20.18
CA THR A 128 7.56 3.14 20.75
C THR A 128 6.95 3.00 22.13
N ASN A 129 6.79 1.77 22.65
CA ASN A 129 6.06 1.43 23.88
C ASN A 129 4.67 2.07 23.95
N ARG A 130 3.97 2.13 22.81
CA ARG A 130 2.60 2.65 22.72
C ARG A 130 1.66 1.55 22.32
N LYS A 131 0.45 1.57 22.91
CA LYS A 131 -0.63 0.66 22.51
C LYS A 131 -0.88 0.80 21.02
N LEU A 132 -0.90 -0.33 20.29
CA LEU A 132 -1.12 -0.40 18.84
C LEU A 132 -2.32 0.45 18.38
N ARG A 133 -3.43 0.41 19.14
CA ARG A 133 -4.62 1.22 18.87
C ARG A 133 -4.32 2.71 18.76
N LEU A 134 -3.54 3.27 19.70
CA LEU A 134 -3.22 4.70 19.71
C LEU A 134 -2.32 5.10 18.54
N LEU A 135 -1.49 4.18 18.06
CA LEU A 135 -0.68 4.41 16.86
C LEU A 135 -1.52 4.33 15.60
N ALA A 136 -2.47 3.38 15.55
CA ALA A 136 -3.42 3.29 14.46
C ALA A 136 -4.34 4.52 14.39
N ASP A 137 -4.80 5.03 15.53
CA ASP A 137 -5.59 6.26 15.61
C ASP A 137 -4.83 7.45 15.03
N GLU A 138 -3.58 7.66 15.46
CA GLU A 138 -2.71 8.73 14.96
C GLU A 138 -2.42 8.58 13.46
N LEU A 139 -2.17 7.35 12.99
CA LEU A 139 -1.90 7.11 11.58
C LEU A 139 -3.13 7.38 10.71
N VAL A 140 -4.32 7.03 11.18
CA VAL A 140 -5.59 7.32 10.47
C VAL A 140 -5.89 8.81 10.47
N GLU A 141 -5.57 9.53 11.55
CA GLU A 141 -5.77 10.98 11.63
C GLU A 141 -4.80 11.77 10.76
N THR A 142 -3.54 11.33 10.71
CA THR A 142 -2.47 12.07 10.00
C THR A 142 -2.28 11.61 8.56
N GLY A 143 -2.62 10.35 8.24
CA GLY A 143 -2.31 9.70 6.97
C GLY A 143 -0.81 9.49 6.71
N ASP A 144 0.05 9.81 7.67
CA ASP A 144 1.50 9.87 7.48
C ASP A 144 2.21 8.69 8.16
N VAL A 145 2.74 7.76 7.35
CA VAL A 145 3.46 6.60 7.87
C VAL A 145 4.83 6.94 8.48
N ASN A 146 5.34 8.16 8.30
CA ASN A 146 6.59 8.58 8.94
C ASN A 146 6.48 8.57 10.46
N CYS A 147 5.28 8.67 11.03
CA CYS A 147 5.06 8.53 12.48
C CYS A 147 5.47 7.15 13.03
N LEU A 148 5.61 6.12 12.17
CA LEU A 148 6.05 4.77 12.52
C LEU A 148 7.58 4.66 12.64
N SER A 149 8.33 5.65 12.13
CA SER A 149 9.80 5.66 12.18
C SER A 149 10.33 6.23 13.50
N PRO A 150 11.33 5.59 14.14
CA PRO A 150 12.04 6.14 15.29
C PRO A 150 12.65 7.53 15.01
N ALA A 151 13.05 7.79 13.76
CA ALA A 151 13.69 9.04 13.34
C ALA A 151 12.71 10.23 13.35
N ALA A 152 11.42 10.01 13.10
CA ALA A 152 10.41 11.07 13.11
C ALA A 152 10.21 11.69 14.50
N ARG A 153 10.54 10.94 15.57
CA ARG A 153 10.49 11.42 16.97
C ARG A 153 11.57 12.47 17.26
N LEU A 154 12.75 12.31 16.67
CA LEU A 154 13.86 13.26 16.79
C LEU A 154 13.57 14.54 16.01
N ALA A 155 12.93 14.43 14.83
CA ALA A 155 12.50 15.57 14.04
C ALA A 155 11.41 16.40 14.76
N ARG A 156 10.42 15.74 15.39
CA ARG A 156 9.29 16.44 16.03
C ARG A 156 9.63 17.06 17.40
N ARG A 157 10.60 16.52 18.14
CA ARG A 157 11.12 17.15 19.37
C ARG A 157 11.92 18.43 19.09
N HIS A 158 12.34 18.66 17.85
CA HIS A 158 13.12 19.82 17.43
C HIS A 158 12.35 20.82 16.58
N ALA A 159 11.04 20.62 16.33
CA ALA A 159 10.21 21.68 15.77
C ALA A 159 10.07 22.78 16.84
N PRO A 160 10.58 24.01 16.62
CA PRO A 160 10.30 25.11 17.53
C PRO A 160 8.81 25.42 17.48
N ASN A 161 8.23 25.70 18.64
CA ASN A 161 6.82 26.01 18.81
C ASN A 161 6.51 27.34 18.10
N GLU A 162 6.02 27.29 16.85
CA GLU A 162 5.40 28.43 16.18
C GLU A 162 3.98 28.62 16.73
N SER A 163 3.86 29.17 17.94
CA SER A 163 2.69 29.92 18.44
C SER A 163 2.87 30.26 19.93
N GLU A 164 3.61 31.32 20.22
CA GLU A 164 3.19 32.24 21.28
C GLU A 164 3.14 33.64 20.65
N GLU A 165 1.91 34.08 20.45
CA GLU A 165 1.56 35.37 19.89
C GLU A 165 2.13 36.50 20.75
N THR A 166 2.73 37.44 20.03
CA THR A 166 2.76 38.86 20.32
C THR A 166 1.41 39.37 20.82
N SER A 167 1.35 39.87 22.06
CA SER A 167 0.65 41.10 22.49
C SER A 167 0.10 40.94 23.90
N ASP A 168 0.80 41.51 24.88
CA ASP A 168 0.12 42.17 26.00
C ASP A 168 1.02 43.30 26.54
N ASP A 169 1.25 44.29 25.67
CA ASP A 169 1.76 45.61 26.05
C ASP A 169 0.55 46.56 26.10
N LEU A 170 -0.15 46.61 27.23
CA LEU A 170 -1.01 47.72 27.59
C LEU A 170 -1.33 47.71 29.10
N GLN A 171 -1.00 48.83 29.73
CA GLN A 171 -1.40 49.30 31.06
C GLN A 171 -0.49 48.91 32.24
N GLU A 172 0.46 49.79 32.56
CA GLU A 172 0.35 50.58 33.80
C GLU A 172 1.17 51.87 33.70
N GLY A 173 0.46 53.00 33.77
CA GLY A 173 0.96 54.36 33.80
C GLY A 173 -0.17 55.28 34.24
#